data_AF-A0A2A3F7F0-F1
#
_entry.id   AF-A0A2A3F7F0-F1
#
_cell.length_a   1.000
_cell.length_b   1.000
_cell.length_c   1.000
_cell.angle_alpha   90.00
_cell.angle_beta   90.00
_cell.angle_gamma   90.00
#
_symmetry.space_group_name_H-M   'P 1'
#
loop_
_entity.id
_entity.type
_entity.pdbx_description
1 polymer ?
#
loop_
_entity_poly.entity_id
_entity_poly.type
_entity_poly.pdbx_seq_one_letter_code
_entity_poly.pdbx_strand_id
1 'polypeptide(L)'
;MTAVATETDGEPKEAFGTEWLRLALRRCELLAQMHSVSSDARWMISFAIQWAPFGGASAAELLETFGVNRRRFMELVLDGLAPKATDIQKIRAMKGQLRTSLAQAWGVQ
;
A
#
# COMPACT_ATOMS: atom_id res chain seq x y z
N MET A 1 9.14 17.56 -48.65
CA MET A 1 7.85 17.47 -47.93
C MET A 1 7.64 16.02 -47.55
N THR A 2 7.73 15.54 -46.31
CA THR A 2 8.14 16.09 -45.01
C THR A 2 8.55 14.83 -44.24
N ALA A 3 9.72 14.83 -43.61
CA ALA A 3 10.07 13.81 -42.64
C ALA A 3 9.26 14.08 -41.37
N VAL A 4 8.64 13.05 -40.77
CA VAL A 4 8.29 13.08 -39.35
C VAL A 4 8.98 11.89 -38.70
N ALA A 5 10.04 12.23 -37.97
CA ALA A 5 10.76 11.37 -37.06
C ALA A 5 9.93 11.13 -35.79
N THR A 6 10.00 9.90 -35.29
CA THR A 6 10.01 9.46 -33.89
C THR A 6 9.51 10.44 -32.81
N GLU A 7 8.46 10.02 -32.10
CA GLU A 7 8.28 10.31 -30.67
C GLU A 7 8.29 8.98 -29.90
N THR A 8 9.40 8.72 -29.23
CA THR A 8 9.48 7.94 -28.00
C THR A 8 8.98 8.80 -26.86
N ASP A 9 7.96 8.41 -26.08
CA ASP A 9 7.94 8.74 -24.63
C ASP A 9 6.85 8.03 -23.81
N GLY A 10 7.29 7.42 -22.69
CA GLY A 10 6.61 7.44 -21.40
C GLY A 10 5.26 6.72 -21.18
N GLU A 11 5.29 5.43 -20.83
CA GLU A 11 4.38 4.96 -19.76
C GLU A 11 5.19 4.48 -18.55
N PRO A 12 5.38 5.33 -17.52
CA PRO A 12 5.60 4.84 -16.17
C PRO A 12 4.23 4.49 -15.56
N LYS A 13 3.59 3.42 -16.02
CA LYS A 13 2.42 2.80 -15.37
C LYS A 13 2.77 1.33 -15.25
N GLU A 14 3.19 0.81 -14.11
CA GLU A 14 2.47 0.78 -12.85
C GLU A 14 3.51 0.66 -11.71
N ALA A 15 3.80 1.73 -10.96
CA ALA A 15 4.65 1.61 -9.75
C ALA A 15 4.09 0.56 -8.76
N PHE A 16 2.78 0.29 -8.86
CA PHE A 16 2.02 -0.66 -8.07
C PHE A 16 1.41 -1.77 -8.94
N GLY A 17 2.16 -2.28 -9.92
CA GLY A 17 1.70 -3.36 -10.80
C GLY A 17 1.56 -4.73 -10.11
N THR A 18 1.20 -5.75 -10.90
CA THR A 18 0.87 -7.10 -10.39
C THR A 18 1.98 -7.72 -9.51
N GLU A 19 3.26 -7.52 -9.86
CA GLU A 19 4.36 -8.09 -9.08
C GLU A 19 4.53 -7.40 -7.72
N TRP A 20 4.38 -6.07 -7.70
CA TRP A 20 4.35 -5.32 -6.45
C TRP A 20 3.18 -5.79 -5.57
N LEU A 21 2.00 -5.98 -6.16
CA LEU A 21 0.80 -6.43 -5.44
C LEU A 21 1.03 -7.79 -4.77
N ARG A 22 1.56 -8.78 -5.51
CA ARG A 22 1.88 -10.12 -4.97
C ARG A 22 2.89 -10.04 -3.83
N LEU A 23 3.97 -9.28 -4.02
CA LEU A 23 5.01 -9.12 -3.02
C LEU A 23 4.48 -8.41 -1.76
N ALA A 24 3.66 -7.38 -1.92
CA ALA A 24 3.06 -6.62 -0.83
C ALA A 24 2.11 -7.50 -0.01
N LEU A 25 1.22 -8.25 -0.66
CA LEU A 25 0.33 -9.20 0.01
C LEU A 25 1.11 -10.28 0.76
N ARG A 26 2.15 -10.86 0.13
CA ARG A 26 3.02 -11.84 0.80
C ARG A 26 3.71 -11.26 2.04
N ARG A 27 4.18 -10.00 1.98
CA ARG A 27 4.77 -9.32 3.15
C ARG A 27 3.75 -9.08 4.24
N CYS A 28 2.54 -8.63 3.89
CA CYS A 28 1.45 -8.48 4.86
C CYS A 28 1.13 -9.80 5.57
N GLU A 29 1.09 -10.90 4.81
CA GLU A 29 0.89 -12.24 5.35
C GLU A 29 2.01 -12.65 6.33
N LEU A 30 3.27 -12.46 5.95
CA LEU A 30 4.41 -12.75 6.83
C LEU A 30 4.37 -11.92 8.10
N LEU A 31 4.03 -10.63 8.01
CA LEU A 31 3.88 -9.77 9.19
C LEU A 31 2.80 -10.29 10.15
N ALA A 32 1.69 -10.81 9.61
CA ALA A 32 0.61 -11.39 10.40
C ALA A 32 1.01 -12.72 11.04
N GLN A 33 1.66 -13.61 10.30
CA GLN A 33 2.18 -14.89 10.83
C GLN A 33 3.19 -14.69 11.96
N MET A 34 3.98 -13.62 11.89
CA MET A 34 4.92 -13.24 12.95
C MET A 34 4.27 -12.45 14.09
N HIS A 35 2.93 -12.31 14.11
CA HIS A 35 2.16 -11.51 15.08
C HIS A 35 2.65 -10.06 15.24
N SER A 36 3.30 -9.52 14.19
CA SER A 36 3.86 -8.17 14.21
C SER A 36 2.82 -7.09 13.86
N VAL A 37 1.68 -7.50 13.29
CA VAL A 37 0.48 -6.69 13.04
C VAL A 37 -0.74 -7.39 13.64
N SER A 38 -1.74 -6.62 14.09
CA SER A 38 -3.01 -7.20 14.57
C SER A 38 -3.85 -7.72 13.40
N SER A 39 -4.88 -8.52 13.69
CA SER A 39 -5.84 -8.99 12.67
C SER A 39 -6.54 -7.83 11.96
N ASP A 40 -6.98 -6.82 12.71
CA ASP A 40 -7.65 -5.64 12.15
C ASP A 40 -6.69 -4.85 11.23
N ALA A 41 -5.45 -4.63 11.69
CA ALA A 41 -4.43 -3.97 10.89
C ALA A 41 -4.12 -4.78 9.62
N ARG A 42 -3.99 -6.11 9.72
CA ARG A 42 -3.78 -6.98 8.55
C ARG A 42 -4.90 -6.82 7.53
N TRP A 43 -6.16 -6.78 7.97
CA TRP A 43 -7.30 -6.63 7.06
C TRP A 43 -7.26 -5.29 6.33
N MET A 44 -7.06 -4.19 7.07
CA MET A 44 -6.93 -2.85 6.50
C MET A 44 -5.72 -2.72 5.56
N ILE A 45 -4.57 -3.28 5.92
CA ILE A 45 -3.36 -3.25 5.08
C ILE A 45 -3.58 -4.05 3.80
N SER A 46 -4.19 -5.24 3.88
CA SER A 46 -4.50 -6.06 2.71
C SER A 46 -5.45 -5.36 1.74
N PHE A 47 -6.48 -4.69 2.29
CA PHE A 47 -7.37 -3.84 1.51
C PHE A 47 -6.60 -2.67 0.89
N ALA A 48 -5.76 -1.97 1.65
CA ALA A 48 -4.97 -0.86 1.13
C ALA A 48 -4.04 -1.28 -0.02
N ILE A 49 -3.46 -2.48 0.08
CA ILE A 49 -2.60 -3.08 -0.95
C ILE A 49 -3.39 -3.39 -2.23
N GLN A 50 -4.59 -3.97 -2.11
CA GLN A 50 -5.41 -4.35 -3.27
C GLN A 50 -5.91 -3.13 -4.06
N TRP A 51 -6.12 -1.99 -3.40
CA TRP A 51 -6.59 -0.75 -4.05
C TRP A 51 -5.46 0.21 -4.45
N ALA A 52 -4.23 -0.03 -4.01
CA ALA A 52 -3.06 0.78 -4.36
C ALA A 52 -2.85 0.97 -5.88
N PRO A 53 -3.03 -0.05 -6.76
CA PRO A 53 -2.88 0.13 -8.21
C PRO A 53 -3.85 1.16 -8.81
N PHE A 54 -4.99 1.40 -8.16
CA PHE A 54 -6.02 2.35 -8.60
C PHE A 54 -5.92 3.71 -7.92
N GLY A 55 -4.86 3.96 -7.14
CA GLY A 55 -4.73 5.16 -6.34
C GLY A 55 -5.59 5.12 -5.07
N GLY A 56 -5.99 3.94 -4.59
CA GLY A 56 -6.81 3.76 -3.38
C GLY A 56 -8.31 3.65 -3.66
N ALA A 57 -9.06 3.27 -2.62
CA ALA A 57 -10.51 3.09 -2.69
C ALA A 57 -11.30 4.40 -2.72
N SER A 58 -12.52 4.32 -3.25
CA SER A 58 -13.47 5.43 -3.24
C SER A 58 -13.95 5.73 -1.81
N ALA A 59 -14.49 6.95 -1.60
CA ALA A 59 -15.02 7.34 -0.30
C ALA A 59 -16.22 6.47 0.14
N ALA A 60 -17.04 6.01 -0.81
CA ALA A 60 -18.18 5.14 -0.54
C ALA A 60 -17.71 3.75 -0.07
N GLU A 61 -16.78 3.11 -0.78
CA GLU A 61 -16.22 1.80 -0.39
C GLU A 61 -15.59 1.84 1.01
N LEU A 62 -14.87 2.92 1.35
CA LEU A 62 -14.26 3.06 2.66
C LEU A 62 -15.29 3.25 3.78
N LEU A 63 -16.37 3.99 3.51
CA LEU A 63 -17.45 4.19 4.47
C LEU A 63 -18.25 2.91 4.68
N GLU A 64 -18.56 2.17 3.60
CA GLU A 64 -19.29 0.91 3.67
C GLU A 64 -18.48 -0.20 4.36
N THR A 65 -17.17 -0.28 4.06
CA THR A 65 -16.32 -1.38 4.57
C THR A 65 -15.79 -1.09 5.98
N PHE A 66 -15.41 0.16 6.27
CA PHE A 66 -14.69 0.53 7.49
C PHE A 66 -15.35 1.66 8.29
N GLY A 67 -16.40 2.30 7.78
CA GLY A 67 -17.08 3.40 8.47
C GLY A 67 -16.23 4.67 8.61
N VAL A 68 -15.17 4.83 7.82
CA VAL A 68 -14.22 5.95 7.94
C VAL A 68 -13.94 6.63 6.60
N ASN A 69 -13.54 7.89 6.66
CA ASN A 69 -13.05 8.61 5.49
C ASN A 69 -11.61 8.19 5.13
N ARG A 70 -11.17 8.58 3.92
CA ARG A 70 -9.84 8.25 3.38
C ARG A 70 -8.67 8.64 4.27
N ARG A 71 -8.70 9.84 4.85
CA ARG A 71 -7.62 10.31 5.75
C ARG A 71 -7.52 9.39 6.96
N ARG A 72 -8.64 9.14 7.63
CA ARG A 72 -8.68 8.28 8.82
C ARG A 72 -8.31 6.83 8.51
N PHE A 73 -8.76 6.32 7.36
CA PHE A 73 -8.38 4.98 6.89
C PHE A 73 -6.84 4.86 6.76
N MET A 74 -6.21 5.83 6.09
CA MET A 74 -4.75 5.80 5.91
C MET A 74 -3.98 6.00 7.21
N GLU A 75 -4.46 6.84 8.14
CA GLU A 75 -3.88 6.92 9.50
C GLU A 75 -3.84 5.53 10.16
N LEU A 76 -4.96 4.80 10.15
CA LEU A 76 -5.06 3.46 10.75
C LEU A 76 -4.14 2.43 10.06
N VAL A 77 -4.06 2.46 8.73
CA VAL A 77 -3.15 1.59 7.96
C VAL A 77 -1.69 1.87 8.30
N LEU A 78 -1.29 3.15 8.32
CA LEU A 78 0.09 3.53 8.59
C LEU A 78 0.46 3.24 10.05
N ASP A 79 -0.46 3.48 11.00
CA ASP A 79 -0.28 3.16 12.42
C ASP A 79 -0.17 1.65 12.65
N GLY A 80 -0.97 0.84 11.96
CA GLY A 80 -0.84 -0.62 11.97
C GLY A 80 0.53 -1.11 11.48
N LEU A 81 1.16 -0.35 10.58
CA LEU A 81 2.51 -0.58 10.07
C LEU A 81 3.61 0.14 10.86
N ALA A 82 3.29 0.83 11.96
CA ALA A 82 4.31 1.46 12.79
C ALA A 82 5.24 0.38 13.39
N PRO A 83 6.57 0.51 13.24
CA PRO A 83 7.53 -0.37 13.89
C PRO A 83 7.40 -0.31 15.41
N LYS A 84 7.34 -1.47 16.07
CA LYS A 84 7.31 -1.59 17.52
C LYS A 84 8.73 -1.73 18.07
N ALA A 85 8.94 -1.37 19.34
CA ALA A 85 10.23 -1.51 20.01
C ALA A 85 10.78 -2.95 19.93
N THR A 86 9.89 -3.94 20.07
CA THR A 86 10.18 -5.38 20.02
C THR A 86 10.41 -5.94 18.62
N ASP A 87 10.15 -5.18 17.56
CA ASP A 87 10.34 -5.65 16.18
C ASP A 87 11.84 -5.77 15.87
N ILE A 88 12.26 -6.93 15.37
CA ILE A 88 13.60 -7.12 14.81
C ILE A 88 13.79 -6.31 13.52
N GLN A 89 15.04 -6.01 13.17
CA GLN A 89 15.37 -5.14 12.03
C GLN A 89 14.68 -5.53 10.72
N LYS A 90 14.58 -6.83 10.43
CA LYS A 90 13.89 -7.34 9.24
C LYS A 90 12.40 -7.00 9.22
N ILE A 91 11.70 -7.12 10.35
CA ILE A 91 10.28 -6.75 10.48
C ILE A 91 10.12 -5.24 10.32
N ARG A 92 10.98 -4.45 10.97
CA ARG A 92 10.96 -2.98 10.86
C ARG A 92 11.14 -2.53 9.41
N ALA A 93 12.08 -3.12 8.69
CA ALA A 93 12.31 -2.83 7.28
C ALA A 93 11.09 -3.17 6.41
N MET A 94 10.49 -4.36 6.59
CA MET A 94 9.28 -4.75 5.84
C MET A 94 8.10 -3.81 6.12
N LYS A 95 7.87 -3.46 7.39
CA LYS A 95 6.85 -2.48 7.80
C LYS A 95 7.09 -1.12 7.17
N GLY A 96 8.32 -0.61 7.24
CA GLY A 96 8.68 0.68 6.64
C GLY A 96 8.52 0.72 5.12
N GLN A 97 8.88 -0.37 4.43
CA GLN A 97 8.69 -0.49 2.98
C GLN A 97 7.22 -0.47 2.59
N LEU A 98 6.37 -1.26 3.26
CA LEU A 98 4.93 -1.25 3.02
C LEU A 98 4.31 0.11 3.35
N ARG A 99 4.69 0.71 4.49
CA ARG A 99 4.19 2.02 4.93
C ARG A 99 4.48 3.09 3.87
N THR A 100 5.71 3.14 3.38
CA THR A 100 6.13 4.10 2.35
C THR A 100 5.41 3.85 1.02
N SER A 101 5.35 2.60 0.57
CA SER A 101 4.71 2.25 -0.70
C SER A 101 3.22 2.58 -0.68
N LEU A 102 2.52 2.28 0.42
CA LEU A 102 1.10 2.57 0.56
C LEU A 102 0.83 4.07 0.68
N ALA A 103 1.66 4.82 1.40
CA ALA A 103 1.56 6.27 1.47
C ALA A 103 1.65 6.91 0.07
N GLN A 104 2.60 6.45 -0.74
CA GLN A 104 2.76 6.88 -2.13
C GLN A 104 1.55 6.48 -3.00
N ALA A 105 1.13 5.21 -2.96
CA ALA A 105 0.00 4.73 -3.76
C ALA A 105 -1.31 5.46 -3.44
N TRP A 106 -1.52 5.80 -2.18
CA TRP A 106 -2.73 6.49 -1.73
C TRP A 106 -2.60 8.02 -1.76
N GLY A 107 -1.48 8.57 -2.21
CA GLY A 107 -1.27 10.02 -2.33
C GLY A 107 -1.34 10.76 -0.99
N VAL A 108 -0.94 10.09 0.10
CA VAL A 108 -0.88 10.67 1.45
C VAL A 108 0.58 10.75 1.87
N GLN A 109 1.22 11.88 1.60
CA GLN A 109 2.57 12.22 2.09
C GLN A 109 2.48 13.19 3.25
#